data_AF-A0A5J5L4P4-F1
#
_entry.id   AF-A0A5J5L4P4-F1
#
_cell.length_a   1.000
_cell.length_b   1.000
_cell.length_c   1.000
_cell.angle_alpha   90.00
_cell.angle_beta   90.00
_cell.angle_gamma   90.00
#
_symmetry.space_group_name_H-M   'P 1'
#
loop_
_entity.id
_entity.type
_entity.pdbx_description
1 polymer ?
#
loop_
_entity_poly.entity_id
_entity_poly.type
_entity_poly.pdbx_seq_one_letter_code
_entity_poly.pdbx_strand_id
1 'polypeptide(L)'
;MDTATTTYDGDIGWASRPPATVECPRCAAEIFQHNARDSIDCPRCVGEYSHEEFADMTLLYLTCPVCRSRMEHGQRHPERFDIPEWATCTDCRYHWEFKHSYDRSTD
;
A
#
# COMPACT_ATOMS: atom_id res chain seq x y z
N MET A 1 30.37 -6.20 -22.02
CA MET A 1 29.09 -5.78 -22.63
C MET A 1 28.06 -6.12 -21.57
N ASP A 2 27.87 -5.21 -20.62
CA ASP A 2 27.30 -5.55 -19.32
C ASP A 2 26.29 -4.48 -18.93
N THR A 3 25.02 -4.82 -19.07
CA THR A 3 23.97 -4.20 -18.27
C THR A 3 23.12 -5.33 -17.74
N ALA A 4 23.53 -5.89 -16.60
CA ALA A 4 22.62 -6.65 -15.77
C ALA A 4 21.52 -5.68 -15.32
N THR A 5 20.37 -5.73 -16.00
CA THR A 5 19.17 -5.06 -15.52
C THR A 5 18.75 -5.80 -14.26
N THR A 6 19.15 -5.30 -13.10
CA THR A 6 18.72 -5.80 -11.79
C THR A 6 17.19 -5.79 -11.80
N THR A 7 16.58 -6.97 -11.90
CA THR A 7 15.13 -7.15 -11.82
C THR A 7 14.68 -6.55 -10.50
N TYR A 8 13.92 -5.46 -10.57
CA TYR A 8 13.16 -4.96 -9.44
C TYR A 8 12.14 -6.04 -9.10
N ASP A 9 12.39 -6.84 -8.04
CA ASP A 9 11.34 -7.67 -7.45
C ASP A 9 10.25 -6.71 -6.96
N GLY A 10 9.14 -6.68 -7.68
CA GLY A 10 8.04 -5.79 -7.40
C GLY A 10 6.70 -6.46 -7.63
N ASP A 11 5.76 -6.18 -6.73
CA ASP A 11 4.41 -6.72 -6.80
C ASP A 11 3.47 -5.73 -7.49
N ILE A 12 2.46 -6.26 -8.17
CA ILE A 12 1.47 -5.46 -8.89
C ILE A 12 0.06 -5.83 -8.42
N GLY A 13 -0.75 -4.81 -8.18
CA GLY A 13 -2.18 -4.94 -7.88
C GLY A 13 -2.49 -4.82 -6.39
N TRP A 14 -3.74 -4.42 -6.12
CA TRP A 14 -4.23 -4.16 -4.76
C TRP A 14 -4.10 -5.36 -3.81
N ALA A 15 -4.34 -6.56 -4.32
CA ALA A 15 -4.23 -7.81 -3.55
C ALA A 15 -2.85 -8.02 -2.91
N SER A 16 -1.79 -7.52 -3.56
CA SER A 16 -0.40 -7.65 -3.13
C SER A 16 0.13 -6.35 -2.53
N ARG A 17 -0.76 -5.41 -2.13
CA ARG A 17 -0.35 -4.16 -1.50
C ARG A 17 0.49 -4.46 -0.25
N PRO A 18 1.61 -3.75 -0.06
CA PRO A 18 2.40 -3.83 1.16
C PRO A 18 1.55 -3.64 2.42
N PRO A 19 1.98 -4.21 3.56
CA PRO A 19 1.35 -3.93 4.85
C PRO A 19 1.24 -2.43 5.11
N ALA A 20 0.09 -1.99 5.61
CA ALA A 20 -0.21 -0.58 5.83
C ALA A 20 -0.39 -0.28 7.31
N THR A 21 0.02 0.91 7.72
CA THR A 21 -0.39 1.49 8.99
C THR A 21 -1.35 2.64 8.71
N VAL A 22 -2.57 2.53 9.24
CA VAL A 22 -3.63 3.53 9.09
C VAL A 22 -4.00 4.12 10.45
N GLU A 23 -4.57 5.31 10.44
CA GLU A 23 -5.12 5.92 11.64
C GLU A 23 -6.57 5.47 11.87
N CYS A 24 -6.89 5.07 13.11
CA CYS A 24 -8.25 4.75 13.51
C CYS A 24 -9.13 6.02 13.50
N PRO A 25 -10.25 6.05 12.75
CA PRO A 25 -11.09 7.24 12.65
C PRO A 25 -11.84 7.57 13.96
N ARG A 26 -11.90 6.64 14.92
CA ARG A 26 -12.59 6.84 16.21
C ARG A 26 -11.70 7.32 17.34
N CYS A 27 -10.43 6.90 17.38
CA CYS A 27 -9.55 7.14 18.53
C CYS A 27 -8.12 7.56 18.16
N ALA A 28 -7.84 7.81 16.87
CA ALA A 28 -6.55 8.21 16.34
C ALA A 28 -5.38 7.26 16.67
N ALA A 29 -5.68 6.01 17.03
CA ALA A 29 -4.65 4.99 17.24
C ALA A 29 -4.16 4.46 15.89
N GLU A 30 -2.88 4.14 15.81
CA GLU A 30 -2.32 3.43 14.66
C GLU A 30 -2.84 1.98 14.61
N ILE A 31 -3.25 1.54 13.43
CA ILE A 31 -3.69 0.17 13.15
C ILE A 31 -2.80 -0.40 12.07
N PHE A 32 -2.20 -1.55 12.34
CA PHE A 32 -1.39 -2.27 11.36
C PHE A 32 -2.25 -3.31 10.62
N GLN A 33 -2.43 -3.11 9.32
CA GLN A 33 -3.11 -4.06 8.44
C GLN A 33 -2.07 -4.88 7.68
N HIS A 34 -2.00 -6.18 7.99
CA HIS A 34 -1.00 -7.10 7.41
C HIS A 34 -1.19 -7.33 5.91
N ASN A 35 -2.39 -7.72 5.48
CA ASN A 35 -2.72 -7.94 4.07
C ASN A 35 -3.85 -7.02 3.62
N ALA A 36 -3.88 -6.70 2.32
CA ALA A 36 -4.86 -5.77 1.75
C ALA A 36 -6.34 -6.23 1.85
N ARG A 37 -6.57 -7.52 2.14
CA ARG A 37 -7.91 -8.12 2.27
C ARG A 37 -8.32 -8.42 3.70
N ASP A 38 -7.43 -8.19 4.66
CA ASP A 38 -7.75 -8.43 6.06
C ASP A 38 -8.68 -7.32 6.57
N SER A 39 -9.51 -7.65 7.57
CA SER A 39 -10.17 -6.64 8.38
C SER A 39 -9.15 -5.73 9.05
N ILE A 40 -9.60 -4.54 9.40
CA ILE A 40 -8.80 -3.54 10.09
C ILE A 40 -9.40 -3.40 11.47
N ASP A 41 -8.75 -3.98 12.47
CA ASP A 41 -9.27 -4.03 13.83
C ASP A 41 -8.43 -3.14 14.75
N CYS A 42 -9.04 -2.10 15.30
CA CYS A 42 -8.34 -1.16 16.15
C CYS A 42 -8.04 -1.79 17.53
N PRO A 43 -6.76 -1.96 17.91
CA PRO A 43 -6.41 -2.61 19.17
C PRO A 43 -6.74 -1.75 20.40
N ARG A 44 -7.04 -0.45 20.21
CA ARG A 44 -7.29 0.51 21.30
C ARG A 44 -8.77 0.65 21.64
N CYS A 45 -9.63 0.85 20.64
CA CYS A 45 -11.07 1.08 20.85
C CYS A 45 -11.95 -0.10 20.42
N VAL A 46 -11.34 -1.19 19.92
CA VAL A 46 -12.06 -2.38 19.42
C VAL A 46 -13.05 -2.02 18.32
N GLY A 47 -12.70 -1.03 17.48
CA GLY A 47 -13.43 -0.72 16.27
C GLY A 47 -13.01 -1.67 15.16
N GLU A 48 -13.98 -2.32 14.52
CA GLU A 48 -13.77 -3.25 13.41
C GLU A 48 -14.17 -2.56 12.12
N TYR A 49 -13.32 -2.64 11.11
CA TYR A 49 -13.55 -2.08 9.79
C TYR A 49 -13.23 -3.13 8.73
N SER A 50 -14.00 -3.15 7.66
CA SER A 50 -13.75 -3.98 6.49
C SER A 50 -12.52 -3.50 5.71
N HIS A 51 -12.00 -4.37 4.84
CA HIS A 51 -10.90 -3.98 3.94
C HIS A 51 -11.33 -2.91 2.92
N GLU A 52 -12.64 -2.76 2.65
CA GLU A 52 -13.17 -1.77 1.70
C GLU A 52 -13.12 -0.35 2.29
N GLU A 53 -13.34 -0.23 3.60
CA GLU A 53 -13.25 1.03 4.36
C GLU A 53 -11.82 1.58 4.46
N PHE A 54 -10.81 0.83 3.98
CA PHE A 54 -9.42 1.31 3.93
C PHE A 54 -9.30 2.66 3.20
N ALA A 55 -10.06 2.84 2.10
CA ALA A 55 -10.01 4.07 1.30
C ALA A 55 -10.51 5.31 2.08
N ASP A 56 -11.37 5.09 3.08
CA ASP A 56 -11.91 6.16 3.93
C ASP A 56 -11.00 6.45 5.15
N MET A 57 -9.95 5.65 5.36
CA MET A 57 -9.00 5.80 6.46
C MET A 57 -7.79 6.63 6.06
N THR A 58 -7.20 7.31 7.04
CA THR A 58 -5.94 8.03 6.82
C THR A 58 -4.77 7.06 6.81
N LEU A 59 -4.15 6.87 5.65
CA LEU A 59 -2.90 6.13 5.51
C LEU A 59 -1.73 6.92 6.10
N LEU A 60 -1.04 6.34 7.09
CA LEU A 60 0.13 6.93 7.72
C LEU A 60 1.42 6.55 7.00
N TYR A 61 1.60 5.25 6.71
CA TYR A 61 2.71 4.75 5.92
C TYR A 61 2.49 3.31 5.44
N LEU A 62 3.22 2.92 4.40
CA LEU A 62 3.38 1.54 3.96
C LEU A 62 4.70 0.95 4.48
N THR A 63 4.68 -0.33 4.84
CA THR A 63 5.84 -1.06 5.36
C THR A 63 6.33 -2.05 4.32
N CYS A 64 7.62 -2.02 4.01
CA CYS A 64 8.22 -2.94 3.04
C CYS A 64 8.03 -4.40 3.50
N PRO A 65 7.46 -5.28 2.65
CA PRO A 65 7.28 -6.68 3.02
C PRO A 65 8.61 -7.44 3.13
N VAL A 66 9.66 -6.95 2.47
CA VAL A 66 11.00 -7.58 2.42
C VAL A 66 11.85 -7.19 3.63
N CYS A 67 12.11 -5.90 3.82
CA CYS A 67 13.06 -5.41 4.83
C CYS A 67 12.40 -4.71 6.03
N ARG A 68 11.06 -4.55 6.04
CA ARG A 68 10.28 -3.88 7.09
C ARG A 68 10.52 -2.36 7.25
N SER A 69 11.33 -1.75 6.39
CA SER A 69 11.48 -0.29 6.35
C SER A 69 10.20 0.40 5.86
N ARG A 70 10.01 1.67 6.26
CA ARG A 70 8.93 2.50 5.73
C ARG A 70 9.20 2.79 4.25
N MET A 71 8.14 2.75 3.46
CA MET A 71 8.20 2.99 2.02
C MET A 71 7.76 4.41 1.69
N GLU A 72 8.39 4.99 0.67
CA GLU A 72 7.81 6.15 -0.01
C GLU A 72 6.58 5.69 -0.80
N HIS A 73 5.52 6.47 -0.80
CA HIS A 73 4.29 6.12 -1.50
C HIS A 73 3.56 7.36 -2.01
N GLY A 74 2.64 7.17 -2.94
CA GLY A 74 1.80 8.27 -3.40
C GLY A 74 0.69 7.85 -4.34
N GLN A 75 -0.03 8.86 -4.79
CA GLN A 75 -1.06 8.78 -5.82
C GLN A 75 -0.49 9.33 -7.13
N ARG A 76 -0.84 8.71 -8.24
CA ARG A 76 -0.68 9.20 -9.61
C ARG A 76 -1.93 9.97 -10.07
N HIS A 77 -3.12 9.55 -9.62
CA HIS A 77 -4.42 10.09 -9.98
C HIS A 77 -5.25 10.40 -8.72
N PRO A 78 -4.89 11.45 -7.96
CA PRO A 78 -5.57 11.81 -6.72
C PRO A 78 -7.05 12.17 -6.92
N GLU A 79 -7.45 12.62 -8.12
CA GLU A 79 -8.83 12.90 -8.46
C GLU A 79 -9.69 11.65 -8.75
N ARG A 80 -9.07 10.46 -8.79
CA ARG A 80 -9.74 9.18 -9.10
C ARG A 80 -9.68 8.16 -8.00
N PHE A 81 -8.63 8.20 -7.17
CA PHE A 81 -8.38 7.19 -6.16
C PHE A 81 -7.93 7.82 -4.84
N ASP A 82 -8.62 7.48 -3.76
CA ASP A 82 -8.26 7.89 -2.39
C ASP A 82 -7.24 6.92 -1.74
N ILE A 83 -6.69 6.00 -2.52
CA ILE A 83 -5.72 4.98 -2.07
C ILE A 83 -4.34 5.23 -2.69
N PRO A 84 -3.23 4.77 -2.06
CA PRO A 84 -1.92 4.83 -2.70
C PRO A 84 -1.90 3.99 -3.98
N GLU A 85 -1.29 4.54 -5.03
CA GLU A 85 -1.15 3.87 -6.33
C GLU A 85 0.25 3.31 -6.58
N TRP A 86 1.23 3.71 -5.77
CA TRP A 86 2.58 3.16 -5.83
C TRP A 86 3.25 3.24 -4.46
N ALA A 87 4.24 2.37 -4.26
CA ALA A 87 5.13 2.43 -3.11
C ALA A 87 6.53 1.92 -3.48
N THR A 88 7.58 2.61 -3.02
CA THR A 88 8.97 2.23 -3.26
C THR A 88 9.73 2.18 -1.94
N CYS A 89 10.41 1.06 -1.71
CA CYS A 89 11.37 0.96 -0.62
C CYS A 89 12.74 1.44 -1.12
N THR A 90 13.27 2.48 -0.49
CA THR A 90 14.59 3.03 -0.83
C THR A 90 15.74 2.15 -0.31
N ASP A 91 15.51 1.34 0.71
CA ASP A 91 16.53 0.49 1.35
C ASP A 91 16.83 -0.78 0.55
N CYS A 92 15.80 -1.51 0.11
CA CYS A 92 15.96 -2.78 -0.61
C CYS A 92 15.49 -2.73 -2.06
N ARG A 93 15.10 -1.54 -2.56
CA ARG A 93 14.64 -1.30 -3.94
C ARG A 93 13.37 -2.04 -4.35
N TYR A 94 12.66 -2.69 -3.41
CA TYR A 94 11.35 -3.28 -3.66
C TYR A 94 10.34 -2.20 -4.08
N HIS A 95 9.51 -2.52 -5.08
CA HIS A 95 8.51 -1.59 -5.62
C HIS A 95 7.15 -2.27 -5.72
N TRP A 96 6.10 -1.55 -5.40
CA TRP A 96 4.72 -2.00 -5.59
C TRP A 96 3.95 -0.97 -6.41
N GLU A 97 3.11 -1.45 -7.32
CA GLU A 97 2.20 -0.63 -8.12
C GLU A 97 0.76 -1.11 -8.03
N PHE A 98 -0.16 -0.15 -8.00
CA PHE A 98 -1.56 -0.41 -8.18
C PHE A 98 -1.86 -0.74 -9.64
N LYS A 99 -2.64 -1.79 -9.87
CA LYS A 99 -3.02 -2.21 -11.22
C LYS A 99 -4.27 -1.48 -11.67
N HIS A 100 -4.12 -0.56 -12.62
CA HIS A 100 -5.26 0.06 -13.28
C HIS A 100 -5.92 -0.94 -14.25
N SER A 101 -7.23 -1.11 -14.16
CA SER A 101 -7.98 -2.00 -15.06
C SER A 101 -8.02 -1.49 -16.50
N TYR A 102 -7.78 -0.19 -16.73
CA TYR A 102 -7.75 0.46 -18.04
C TYR A 102 -6.37 0.54 -18.69
N ASP A 103 -5.32 -0.01 -18.07
CA ASP A 103 -3.95 -0.07 -18.66
C ASP A 103 -3.82 -1.06 -19.83
N ARG A 104 -4.93 -1.36 -20.53
CA ARG A 104 -4.93 -1.87 -21.91
C ARG A 104 -5.28 -0.73 -22.86
N SER A 105 -4.37 0.23 -22.98
CA SER A 105 -4.33 1.24 -24.04
C SER A 105 -2.90 1.79 -23.98
N THR A 106 -1.93 1.40 -24.80
CA THR A 106 -1.86 1.67 -26.24
C THR A 106 -0.65 0.91 -26.82
N ASP A 107 -0.86 0.05 -27.82
CA ASP A 107 -0.20 0.10 -29.15
C ASP A 107 -1.08 -0.68 -30.14
#